data_AF-A0A3C0NQE6-F1
#
_entry.id   AF-A0A3C0NQE6-F1
#
_cell.length_a   1.000
_cell.length_b   1.000
_cell.length_c   1.000
_cell.angle_alpha   90.00
_cell.angle_beta   90.00
_cell.angle_gamma   90.00
#
_symmetry.space_group_name_H-M   'P 1'
#
loop_
_entity.id
_entity.type
_entity.pdbx_description
1 polymer ?
#
loop_
_entity_poly.entity_id
_entity_poly.type
_entity_poly.pdbx_seq_one_letter_code
_entity_poly.pdbx_strand_id
1 'polypeptide(L)'
;MENASNYFINVHASMQAFEADAWDSLTDGTPLLSHAFLSALETSGSVGINTGWTPYPLAVYNSSQDLVGAMPLYLKTHSYGEYVFDWSWADAYERNQLTYYPKLVSAIPFSPI
;
A
#
# COMPACT_ATOMS: atom_id res chain seq x y z
N MET A 1 -34.07 14.42 5.36
CA MET A 1 -32.86 14.86 4.64
C MET A 1 -31.77 13.92 5.07
N GLU A 2 -31.35 13.07 4.14
CA GLU A 2 -30.34 12.02 4.35
C GLU A 2 -29.02 12.70 4.71
N ASN A 3 -28.45 12.35 5.86
CA ASN A 3 -27.18 12.89 6.32
C ASN A 3 -26.10 12.28 5.43
N ALA A 4 -25.59 13.01 4.45
CA ALA A 4 -24.51 12.51 3.62
C ALA A 4 -23.30 12.28 4.53
N SER A 5 -22.96 11.02 4.77
CA SER A 5 -21.76 10.65 5.52
C SER A 5 -20.55 11.25 4.81
N ASN A 6 -19.92 12.25 5.42
CA ASN A 6 -18.72 12.87 4.89
C ASN A 6 -17.53 11.94 5.16
N TYR A 7 -16.83 11.59 4.08
CA TYR A 7 -15.59 10.82 4.13
C TYR A 7 -14.45 11.65 3.56
N PHE A 8 -13.24 11.46 4.06
CA PHE A 8 -12.03 12.04 3.49
C PHE A 8 -10.95 10.98 3.33
N ILE A 9 -10.08 11.20 2.35
CA ILE A 9 -8.98 10.32 1.99
C ILE A 9 -7.67 10.96 2.44
N ASN A 10 -6.77 10.16 3.01
CA ASN A 10 -5.42 10.57 3.31
C ASN A 10 -4.38 9.56 2.82
N VAL A 11 -3.23 10.05 2.38
CA VAL A 11 -2.07 9.24 2.03
C VAL A 11 -1.06 9.36 3.17
N HIS A 12 -0.73 8.24 3.79
CA HIS A 12 0.25 8.18 4.87
C HIS A 12 1.61 7.78 4.31
N ALA A 13 2.69 8.09 5.01
CA ALA A 13 4.05 7.75 4.58
C ALA A 13 4.56 6.42 5.17
N SER A 14 3.78 5.76 6.03
CA SER A 14 4.20 4.57 6.78
C SER A 14 3.01 3.89 7.45
N MET A 15 3.09 2.57 7.61
CA MET A 15 2.20 1.77 8.46
C MET A 15 2.21 2.19 9.93
N GLN A 16 3.31 2.81 10.39
CA GLN A 16 3.43 3.33 11.76
C GLN A 16 2.50 4.52 12.04
N ALA A 17 1.83 5.07 11.02
CA ALA A 17 0.84 6.13 11.20
C ALA A 17 -0.54 5.62 11.65
N PHE A 18 -0.72 4.30 11.75
CA PHE A 18 -1.98 3.67 12.14
C PHE A 18 -1.83 2.96 13.49
N GLU A 19 -2.85 3.07 14.33
CA GLU A 19 -3.02 2.20 15.49
C GLU A 19 -3.32 0.77 15.01
N ALA A 20 -2.68 -0.23 15.62
CA ALA A 20 -2.77 -1.61 15.17
C ALA A 20 -4.22 -2.13 15.20
N ASP A 21 -4.93 -1.92 16.31
CA ASP A 21 -6.31 -2.37 16.47
C ASP A 21 -7.26 -1.73 15.44
N ALA A 22 -7.04 -0.45 15.11
CA ALA A 22 -7.85 0.25 14.12
C ALA A 22 -7.64 -0.34 12.71
N TRP A 23 -6.39 -0.59 12.33
CA TRP A 23 -6.08 -1.24 11.06
C TRP A 23 -6.61 -2.67 11.01
N ASP A 24 -6.31 -3.47 12.04
CA ASP A 24 -6.65 -4.89 12.08
C ASP A 24 -8.17 -5.13 12.08
N SER A 25 -8.95 -4.17 12.62
CA SER A 25 -10.42 -4.19 12.53
C SER A 25 -10.99 -4.13 11.11
N LEU A 26 -10.20 -3.66 10.13
CA LEU A 26 -10.58 -3.62 8.71
C LEU A 26 -10.25 -4.93 7.96
N THR A 27 -9.48 -5.82 8.58
CA THR A 27 -9.04 -7.06 7.97
C THR A 27 -9.97 -8.22 8.32
N ASP A 28 -9.92 -9.29 7.54
CA ASP A 28 -10.60 -10.55 7.84
C ASP A 28 -9.77 -11.50 8.72
N GLY A 29 -8.70 -11.00 9.36
CA GLY A 29 -7.75 -11.79 10.12
C GLY A 29 -6.64 -12.43 9.27
N THR A 30 -6.55 -12.12 7.97
CA THR A 30 -5.42 -12.54 7.12
C THR A 30 -4.09 -12.06 7.72
N PRO A 31 -3.17 -12.95 8.12
CA PRO A 31 -1.95 -12.56 8.83
C PRO A 31 -1.06 -11.59 8.04
N LEU A 32 -1.02 -11.74 6.72
CA LEU A 32 -0.20 -10.93 5.83
C LEU A 32 -0.78 -9.53 5.53
N LEU A 33 -2.03 -9.27 5.96
CA LEU A 33 -2.63 -7.93 5.98
C LEU A 33 -2.62 -7.30 7.37
N SER A 34 -2.19 -8.04 8.41
CA SER A 34 -2.11 -7.48 9.76
C SER A 34 -1.16 -6.28 9.79
N HIS A 35 -1.49 -5.32 10.66
CA HIS A 35 -0.64 -4.17 10.93
C HIS A 35 0.76 -4.62 11.34
N ALA A 36 0.84 -5.61 12.23
CA ALA A 36 2.10 -6.15 12.73
C ALA A 36 3.01 -6.66 11.60
N PHE A 37 2.46 -7.40 10.62
CA PHE A 37 3.23 -7.89 9.49
C PHE A 37 3.70 -6.76 8.56
N LEU A 38 2.79 -5.86 8.16
CA LEU A 38 3.11 -4.76 7.26
C LEU A 38 4.11 -3.77 7.89
N SER A 39 3.95 -3.49 9.19
CA SER A 39 4.90 -2.68 9.97
C SER A 39 6.25 -3.39 10.15
N ALA A 40 6.26 -4.72 10.31
CA ALA A 40 7.50 -5.50 10.35
C ALA A 40 8.31 -5.42 9.04
N LEU A 41 7.63 -5.37 7.88
CA LEU A 41 8.31 -5.17 6.59
C LEU A 41 9.05 -3.83 6.53
N GLU A 42 8.45 -2.76 7.06
CA GLU A 42 9.10 -1.45 7.12
C GLU A 42 10.25 -1.42 8.14
N THR A 43 9.99 -1.88 9.36
CA THR A 43 10.98 -1.83 10.46
C THR A 43 12.18 -2.76 10.24
N SER A 44 12.00 -3.87 9.51
CA SER A 44 13.10 -4.74 9.09
C SER A 44 13.93 -4.19 7.91
N GLY A 45 13.43 -3.16 7.22
CA GLY A 45 14.05 -2.65 5.99
C GLY A 45 13.79 -3.51 4.75
N SER A 46 12.85 -4.45 4.81
CA SER A 46 12.38 -5.21 3.63
C SER A 46 11.64 -4.30 2.65
N VAL A 47 10.97 -3.29 3.18
CA VAL A 47 10.26 -2.21 2.47
C VAL A 47 10.77 -0.88 3.02
N GLY A 48 10.80 0.17 2.20
CA GLY A 48 11.24 1.51 2.59
C GLY A 48 12.30 2.08 1.65
N ILE A 49 13.12 2.99 2.16
CA ILE A 49 14.11 3.71 1.36
C ILE A 49 15.07 2.75 0.65
N ASN A 50 15.36 3.02 -0.63
CA ASN A 50 16.27 2.23 -1.47
C ASN A 50 15.89 0.75 -1.71
N THR A 51 14.70 0.29 -1.29
CA THR A 51 14.21 -1.07 -1.57
C THR A 51 13.44 -1.19 -2.89
N GLY A 52 13.11 -0.04 -3.49
CA GLY A 52 12.15 0.06 -4.59
C GLY A 52 10.70 -0.21 -4.19
N TRP A 53 10.41 -0.33 -2.89
CA TRP A 53 9.08 -0.40 -2.29
C TRP A 53 8.92 0.76 -1.29
N THR A 54 8.51 1.94 -1.74
CA THR A 54 8.27 3.06 -0.83
C THR A 54 6.82 3.05 -0.33
N PRO A 55 6.55 2.95 0.98
CA PRO A 55 5.19 2.88 1.51
C PRO A 55 4.45 4.21 1.36
N TYR A 56 3.21 4.12 0.88
CA TYR A 56 2.25 5.22 0.83
C TYR A 56 0.82 4.74 1.18
N PRO A 57 0.57 4.11 2.34
CA PRO A 57 -0.76 3.55 2.63
C PRO A 57 -1.87 4.58 2.45
N LEU A 58 -2.94 4.19 1.78
CA LEU A 58 -4.09 5.05 1.51
C LEU A 58 -5.20 4.71 2.48
N ALA A 59 -5.78 5.72 3.12
CA ALA A 59 -6.78 5.55 4.16
C ALA A 59 -8.02 6.42 3.91
N VAL A 60 -9.18 5.91 4.32
CA VAL A 60 -10.46 6.60 4.31
C VAL A 60 -10.93 6.76 5.74
N TYR A 61 -11.33 7.98 6.07
CA TYR A 61 -11.82 8.35 7.38
C TYR A 61 -13.25 8.89 7.28
N ASN A 62 -14.06 8.63 8.31
CA ASN A 62 -15.38 9.26 8.45
C ASN A 62 -15.26 10.67 9.07
N SER A 63 -16.38 11.37 9.23
CA SER A 63 -16.42 12.71 9.85
C SER A 63 -15.94 12.76 11.31
N SER A 64 -16.00 11.62 12.02
CA SER A 64 -15.49 11.47 13.39
C SER A 64 -13.99 11.17 13.44
N GLN A 65 -13.32 11.09 12.28
CA GLN A 65 -11.92 10.70 12.11
C GLN A 65 -11.64 9.22 12.42
N ASP A 66 -12.67 8.37 12.46
CA ASP A 66 -12.45 6.92 12.56
C ASP A 66 -11.97 6.39 11.22
N LEU A 67 -10.98 5.50 11.26
CA LEU A 67 -10.51 4.76 10.10
C LEU A 67 -11.60 3.77 9.66
N VAL A 68 -12.12 3.94 8.44
CA VAL A 68 -13.23 3.11 7.91
C VAL A 68 -12.84 2.33 6.65
N GLY A 69 -11.64 2.56 6.13
CA GLY A 69 -11.07 1.81 5.04
C GLY A 69 -9.59 2.13 4.88
N ALA A 70 -8.80 1.16 4.45
CA ALA A 70 -7.38 1.36 4.18
C ALA A 70 -6.90 0.36 3.12
N MET A 71 -5.79 0.68 2.46
CA MET A 71 -5.07 -0.25 1.61
C MET A 71 -3.56 -0.06 1.76
N PRO A 72 -2.79 -1.16 1.83
CA PRO A 72 -1.34 -1.07 1.67
C PRO A 72 -1.05 -0.63 0.22
N LEU A 73 -0.26 0.42 0.08
CA LEU A 73 0.05 1.00 -1.22
C LEU A 73 1.51 1.38 -1.24
N TYR A 74 2.18 1.10 -2.37
CA TYR A 74 3.60 1.32 -2.51
C TYR A 74 3.91 2.02 -3.83
N LEU A 75 4.81 3.00 -3.76
CA LEU A 75 5.47 3.54 -4.94
C LEU A 75 6.64 2.61 -5.31
N LYS A 76 6.54 1.99 -6.49
CA LYS A 76 7.49 1.02 -7.01
C LYS A 76 8.38 1.65 -8.07
N THR A 77 9.68 1.43 -7.97
CA THR A 77 10.68 1.88 -8.95
C THR A 77 11.22 0.76 -9.84
N HIS A 78 10.80 -0.49 -9.60
CA HIS A 78 11.09 -1.69 -10.40
C HIS A 78 10.07 -2.80 -10.11
N SER A 79 9.97 -3.82 -10.96
CA SER A 79 9.09 -4.99 -10.77
C SER A 79 9.54 -5.99 -9.70
N TYR A 80 10.81 -5.98 -9.24
CA TYR A 80 11.28 -7.01 -8.31
C TYR A 80 10.47 -7.05 -7.00
N GLY A 81 10.26 -8.27 -6.49
CA GLY A 81 9.49 -8.56 -5.27
C GLY A 81 7.97 -8.68 -5.50
N GLU A 82 7.49 -8.36 -6.70
CA GLU A 82 6.10 -8.64 -7.11
C GLU A 82 6.01 -10.09 -7.58
N TYR A 83 4.88 -10.76 -7.30
CA TYR A 83 4.64 -12.12 -7.79
C TYR A 83 4.04 -12.14 -9.21
N VAL A 84 3.28 -11.10 -9.58
CA VAL A 84 2.84 -10.88 -10.95
C VAL A 84 3.91 -10.05 -11.67
N PHE A 85 4.70 -10.72 -12.50
CA PHE A 85 5.77 -10.09 -13.26
C PHE A 85 5.22 -9.29 -14.44
N ASP A 86 5.37 -7.98 -14.39
CA ASP A 86 4.90 -7.02 -15.39
C ASP A 86 6.03 -6.50 -16.32
N TRP A 87 7.12 -7.25 -16.41
CA TRP A 87 8.32 -6.90 -17.17
C TRP A 87 8.03 -6.65 -18.65
N SER A 88 7.10 -7.41 -19.22
CA SER A 88 6.66 -7.22 -20.61
C SER A 88 5.97 -5.86 -20.81
N TRP A 89 5.29 -5.33 -19.79
CA TRP A 89 4.70 -4.00 -19.83
C TRP A 89 5.77 -2.92 -19.73
N ALA A 90 6.73 -3.07 -18.80
CA ALA A 90 7.85 -2.15 -18.68
C ALA A 90 8.68 -2.05 -19.98
N ASP A 91 9.01 -3.20 -20.59
CA ASP A 91 9.72 -3.28 -21.87
C ASP A 91 8.90 -2.67 -23.03
N ALA A 92 7.58 -2.88 -23.06
CA ALA A 92 6.71 -2.24 -24.05
C ALA A 92 6.69 -0.71 -23.91
N TYR A 93 6.66 -0.16 -22.69
CA TYR A 93 6.73 1.27 -22.45
C TYR A 93 8.08 1.85 -22.88
N GLU A 94 9.18 1.18 -22.52
CA GLU A 94 10.54 1.59 -22.89
C GLU A 94 10.70 1.65 -24.42
N ARG A 95 10.26 0.61 -25.14
CA ARG A 95 10.29 0.57 -26.62
C ARG A 95 9.51 1.70 -27.27
N ASN A 96 8.51 2.26 -26.57
CA ASN A 96 7.70 3.38 -27.03
C ASN A 96 8.12 4.72 -26.39
N GLN A 97 9.27 4.77 -25.70
CA GLN A 97 9.80 5.97 -25.03
C GLN A 97 8.83 6.56 -23.99
N LEU A 98 8.05 5.69 -23.33
CA LEU A 98 7.12 6.05 -22.27
C LEU A 98 7.70 5.66 -20.91
N THR A 99 7.30 6.41 -19.88
CA THR A 99 7.70 6.16 -18.50
C THR A 99 6.78 5.13 -17.84
N TYR A 100 7.33 3.99 -17.43
CA TYR A 100 6.59 2.98 -16.66
C TYR A 100 6.76 3.13 -15.14
N TYR A 101 7.94 3.58 -14.70
CA TYR A 101 8.26 3.81 -13.29
C TYR A 101 8.47 5.30 -13.00
N PRO A 102 8.16 5.76 -11.77
CA PRO A 102 7.57 4.96 -10.71
C PRO A 102 6.09 4.67 -10.96
N LYS A 103 5.59 3.56 -10.40
CA LYS A 103 4.17 3.17 -10.45
C LYS A 103 3.64 2.96 -9.04
N LEU A 104 2.32 3.07 -8.85
CA LEU A 104 1.67 2.70 -7.60
C LEU A 104 1.17 1.26 -7.68
N VAL A 105 1.43 0.47 -6.63
CA VAL A 105 0.96 -0.91 -6.51
C VAL A 105 0.37 -1.12 -5.12
N SER A 106 -0.85 -1.64 -5.07
CA SER A 106 -1.46 -2.21 -3.86
C SER A 106 -1.27 -3.72 -3.91
N ALA A 107 -0.42 -4.25 -3.04
CA ALA A 107 -0.11 -5.68 -2.92
C ALA A 107 0.51 -5.96 -1.55
N ILE A 108 0.65 -7.23 -1.19
CA ILE A 108 1.43 -7.65 -0.01
C ILE A 108 2.87 -7.94 -0.47
N PRO A 109 3.88 -7.17 -0.04
CA PRO A 109 5.25 -7.33 -0.53
C PRO A 109 5.82 -8.73 -0.25
N PHE A 110 6.53 -9.31 -1.22
CA PHE A 110 7.23 -10.59 -1.11
C PHE A 110 6.31 -11.79 -0.78
N SER A 111 5.03 -11.71 -1.17
CA SER A 111 4.07 -12.79 -0.99
C SER A 111 3.35 -13.11 -2.31
N PRO A 112 2.83 -14.34 -2.49
CA PRO A 112 2.09 -14.73 -3.69
C PRO A 112 0.61 -14.31 -3.67
N ILE A 113 0.16 -13.65 -2.60
CA ILE A 113 -1.22 -13.20 -2.40
C ILE A 113 -1.34 -11.67 -2.51
#